data_AF-A0A949Z1R3-F1
#
_entry.id   AF-A0A949Z1R3-F1
#
_cell.length_a   1.000
_cell.length_b   1.000
_cell.length_c   1.000
_cell.angle_alpha   90.00
_cell.angle_beta   90.00
_cell.angle_gamma   90.00
#
_symmetry.space_group_name_H-M   'P 1'
#
loop_
_entity.id
_entity.type
_entity.pdbx_description
1 polymer ?
#
loop_
_entity_poly.entity_id
_entity_poly.type
_entity_poly.pdbx_seq_one_letter_code
_entity_poly.pdbx_strand_id
1 'polypeptide(L)'
;MENKAAPDSICSLNNPKISAVLDRLHGEASRQVGGLARVLGLALVDAVLRRRISSAEEARRLKHIYVPTSRKQGTFLYLTARSVAACRIIEFGTSFAVSTIYLAAAVRDNGGGCVIGSELEPTKAAKARANIAEASLGDLVEIRQGDAQETLRNPGGPVDMVFLDGHKDLYLSILQMLTPHLR
;
A
#
# COMPACT_ATOMS: atom_id res chain seq x y z
N MET A 1 35.17 -2.34 26.04
CA MET A 1 34.47 -1.20 25.42
C MET A 1 33.18 -1.74 24.83
N GLU A 2 32.13 -1.81 25.64
CA GLU A 2 30.81 -2.25 25.18
C GLU A 2 30.17 -1.13 24.37
N ASN A 3 29.90 -1.44 23.11
CA ASN A 3 29.20 -0.56 22.18
C ASN A 3 27.73 -0.51 22.61
N LYS A 4 27.36 0.51 23.37
CA LYS A 4 25.98 0.77 23.80
C LYS A 4 25.17 1.13 22.56
N ALA A 5 24.46 0.16 22.01
CA ALA A 5 23.48 0.37 20.95
C ALA A 5 22.56 1.53 21.35
N ALA A 6 22.38 2.49 20.44
CA ALA A 6 21.39 3.54 20.60
C ALA A 6 20.02 2.86 20.87
N PRO A 7 19.19 3.39 21.77
CA PRO A 7 17.89 2.79 22.03
C PRO A 7 17.14 2.68 20.70
N ASP A 8 16.79 1.45 20.32
CA ASP A 8 15.97 1.19 19.13
C ASP A 8 14.74 2.09 19.24
N SER A 9 14.56 2.97 18.25
CA SER A 9 13.42 3.87 18.22
C SER A 9 12.13 3.06 18.30
N ILE A 10 11.35 3.26 19.37
CA ILE A 10 10.02 2.63 19.60
C ILE A 10 9.07 2.80 18.39
N CYS A 11 9.35 3.80 17.55
CA CYS A 11 8.62 4.09 16.32
C CYS A 11 9.53 3.90 15.10
N SER A 12 9.25 2.89 14.28
CA SER A 12 9.96 2.62 13.03
C SER A 12 9.84 3.76 12.02
N LEU A 13 8.81 4.61 12.07
CA LEU A 13 8.68 5.75 11.16
C LEU A 13 9.76 6.82 11.38
N ASN A 14 10.37 6.88 12.57
CA ASN A 14 11.51 7.77 12.85
C ASN A 14 12.84 7.19 12.36
N ASN A 15 12.87 5.96 11.83
CA ASN A 15 14.07 5.39 11.24
C ASN A 15 14.49 6.24 10.00
N PRO A 16 15.76 6.68 9.91
CA PRO A 16 16.22 7.52 8.81
C PRO A 16 16.02 6.92 7.42
N LYS A 17 16.14 5.59 7.26
CA LYS A 17 15.92 4.93 5.98
C LYS A 17 14.45 4.94 5.58
N ILE A 18 13.56 4.60 6.52
CA ILE A 18 12.11 4.58 6.28
C ILE A 18 11.60 5.99 5.96
N SER A 19 11.96 6.97 6.79
CA SER A 19 11.56 8.36 6.59
C SER A 19 12.08 8.95 5.28
N ALA A 20 13.34 8.70 4.90
CA ALA A 20 13.89 9.16 3.62
C ALA A 20 13.14 8.59 2.41
N VAL A 21 12.80 7.30 2.43
CA VAL A 21 12.02 6.67 1.35
C VAL A 21 10.62 7.28 1.27
N LEU A 22 9.93 7.40 2.40
CA LEU A 22 8.61 8.04 2.44
C LEU A 22 8.69 9.48 1.93
N ASP A 23 9.71 10.24 2.32
CA ASP A 23 9.90 11.62 1.86
C ASP A 23 10.08 11.72 0.35
N ARG A 24 10.93 10.86 -0.21
CA ARG A 24 11.14 10.75 -1.66
C ARG A 24 9.83 10.44 -2.37
N LEU A 25 9.10 9.43 -1.89
CA LEU A 25 7.84 8.96 -2.48
C LEU A 25 6.73 10.04 -2.44
N HIS A 26 6.54 10.70 -1.30
CA HIS A 26 5.59 11.83 -1.20
C HIS A 26 6.01 13.02 -2.07
N GLY A 27 7.31 13.27 -2.22
CA GLY A 27 7.85 14.30 -3.10
C GLY A 27 7.68 13.98 -4.59
N GLU A 28 7.79 12.70 -4.99
CA GLU A 28 7.49 12.24 -6.35
C GLU A 28 6.00 12.38 -6.67
N ALA A 29 5.12 12.04 -5.73
CA ALA A 29 3.67 12.21 -5.85
C ALA A 29 3.26 13.64 -6.17
N SER A 30 3.80 14.57 -5.39
CA SER A 30 3.46 15.99 -5.45
C SER A 30 3.86 16.62 -6.80
N ARG A 31 4.81 16.00 -7.51
CA ARG A 31 5.24 16.43 -8.85
C ARG A 31 4.35 15.90 -9.99
N GLN A 32 3.50 14.91 -9.73
CA GLN A 32 2.61 14.31 -10.73
C GLN A 32 1.16 14.84 -10.71
N VAL A 33 0.89 15.88 -9.92
CA VAL A 33 -0.45 16.49 -9.77
C VAL A 33 -1.10 16.84 -11.11
N GLY A 34 -0.32 17.26 -12.12
CA GLY A 34 -0.83 17.55 -13.46
C GLY A 34 -1.36 16.32 -14.21
N GLY A 35 -0.79 15.14 -13.99
CA GLY A 35 -1.27 13.88 -14.58
C GLY A 35 -2.62 13.46 -13.99
N LEU A 36 -2.78 13.63 -12.68
CA LEU A 36 -4.05 13.40 -11.99
C LEU A 36 -5.14 14.37 -12.46
N ALA A 37 -4.82 15.66 -12.58
CA ALA A 37 -5.74 16.67 -13.11
C ALA A 37 -6.23 16.31 -14.53
N ARG A 38 -5.34 15.79 -15.39
CA ARG A 38 -5.70 15.35 -16.74
C ARG A 38 -6.66 14.16 -16.73
N VAL A 39 -6.44 13.17 -15.86
CA VAL A 39 -7.36 12.01 -15.76
C VAL A 39 -8.69 12.39 -15.14
N LEU A 40 -8.71 13.26 -14.13
CA LEU A 40 -9.95 13.82 -13.59
C LEU A 40 -10.72 14.60 -14.65
N GLY A 41 -10.03 15.40 -15.48
CA GLY A 41 -10.64 16.10 -16.61
C GLY A 41 -11.27 15.15 -17.63
N LEU A 42 -10.57 14.06 -17.99
CA LEU A 42 -11.10 13.03 -18.87
C LEU A 42 -12.30 12.29 -18.26
N ALA A 43 -12.25 11.98 -16.96
CA ALA A 43 -13.37 11.36 -16.26
C ALA A 43 -14.60 12.29 -16.21
N LEU A 44 -14.40 13.59 -16.02
CA LEU A 44 -15.47 14.58 -16.08
C LEU A 44 -16.08 14.65 -17.48
N VAL A 45 -15.26 14.66 -18.54
CA VAL A 45 -15.74 14.63 -19.93
C VAL A 45 -16.55 13.36 -20.20
N ASP A 46 -16.07 12.20 -19.76
CA ASP A 46 -16.78 10.93 -19.93
C ASP A 46 -18.12 10.94 -19.17
N ALA A 47 -18.17 11.53 -17.97
CA ALA A 47 -19.41 11.70 -17.21
C ALA A 47 -20.41 12.63 -17.93
N VAL A 48 -19.95 13.79 -18.43
CA VAL A 48 -20.78 14.74 -19.19
C VAL A 48 -21.32 14.12 -20.48
N LEU A 49 -20.48 13.36 -21.19
CA LEU A 49 -20.84 12.67 -22.43
C LEU A 49 -21.58 11.33 -22.18
N ARG A 50 -21.83 10.96 -20.91
CA ARG A 50 -22.39 9.65 -20.50
C ARG A 50 -21.66 8.46 -21.13
N ARG A 51 -20.36 8.61 -21.39
CA ARG A 51 -19.54 7.56 -21.98
C ARG A 51 -19.11 6.58 -20.90
N ARG A 52 -19.57 5.34 -20.99
CA ARG A 52 -19.05 4.24 -20.17
C ARG A 52 -17.72 3.79 -20.73
N ILE A 53 -16.66 4.05 -19.98
CA ILE A 53 -15.34 3.46 -20.20
C ILE A 53 -15.27 2.11 -19.49
N SER A 54 -14.59 1.16 -20.11
CA SER A 54 -14.35 -0.15 -19.48
C SER A 54 -13.36 -0.02 -18.32
N SER A 55 -13.44 -0.92 -17.33
CA SER A 55 -12.49 -0.96 -16.20
C SER A 55 -11.03 -1.12 -16.69
N ALA A 56 -10.82 -1.79 -17.83
CA ALA A 56 -9.52 -1.94 -18.45
C ALA A 56 -8.97 -0.61 -19.02
N GLU A 57 -9.83 0.22 -19.63
CA GLU A 57 -9.44 1.55 -20.11
C GLU A 57 -9.17 2.52 -18.96
N GLU A 58 -9.95 2.44 -17.89
CA GLU A 58 -9.71 3.22 -16.68
C GLU A 58 -8.38 2.84 -16.03
N ALA A 59 -8.11 1.55 -15.85
CA ALA A 59 -6.83 1.05 -15.34
C ALA A 59 -5.64 1.50 -16.21
N ARG A 60 -5.79 1.52 -17.54
CA ARG A 60 -4.77 2.06 -18.46
C ARG A 60 -4.51 3.55 -18.24
N ARG A 61 -5.53 4.36 -17.98
CA ARG A 61 -5.37 5.80 -17.71
C ARG A 61 -4.66 6.05 -16.38
N LEU A 62 -4.86 5.20 -15.38
CA LEU A 62 -4.22 5.30 -14.07
C LEU A 62 -2.89 4.52 -13.98
N LYS A 63 -2.49 3.78 -15.03
CA LYS A 63 -1.27 2.97 -15.07
C LYS A 63 -0.02 3.76 -14.68
N HIS A 64 0.05 5.02 -15.08
CA HIS A 64 1.20 5.89 -14.83
C HIS A 64 0.95 6.94 -13.73
N ILE A 65 -0.23 6.94 -13.12
CA ILE A 65 -0.60 7.95 -12.13
C ILE A 65 -0.27 7.45 -10.73
N TYR A 66 0.44 8.31 -10.02
CA TYR A 66 0.80 8.17 -8.63
C TYR A 66 -0.28 8.84 -7.76
N VAL A 67 -1.20 8.05 -7.20
CA VAL A 67 -2.16 8.52 -6.19
C VAL A 67 -1.82 7.81 -4.88
N PRO A 68 -0.94 8.37 -4.05
CA PRO A 68 -0.56 7.72 -2.82
C PRO A 68 -1.52 8.12 -1.71
N THR A 69 -1.63 7.26 -0.72
CA THR A 69 -1.98 7.64 0.65
C THR A 69 -1.15 8.84 1.07
N SER A 70 -1.77 9.95 1.47
CA SER A 70 -1.06 11.13 1.97
C SER A 70 -0.28 10.82 3.25
N ARG A 71 0.69 11.68 3.63
CA ARG A 71 1.43 11.52 4.89
C ARG A 71 0.51 11.35 6.11
N LYS A 72 -0.52 12.20 6.24
CA LYS A 72 -1.46 12.14 7.36
C LYS A 72 -2.25 10.82 7.37
N GLN A 73 -2.70 10.37 6.20
CA GLN A 73 -3.38 9.07 6.07
C GLN A 73 -2.42 7.90 6.38
N GLY A 74 -1.16 7.99 5.97
CA GLY A 74 -0.14 6.98 6.27
C GLY A 74 0.16 6.89 7.76
N THR A 75 0.34 8.02 8.44
CA THR A 75 0.47 8.06 9.91
C THR A 75 -0.77 7.51 10.61
N PHE A 76 -1.97 7.87 10.14
CA PHE A 76 -3.22 7.32 10.68
C PHE A 76 -3.32 5.80 10.48
N LEU A 77 -2.90 5.30 9.32
CA LEU A 77 -2.87 3.88 9.00
C LEU A 77 -1.89 3.12 9.91
N TYR A 78 -0.68 3.66 10.10
CA TYR A 78 0.30 3.14 11.06
C TYR A 78 -0.28 3.07 12.47
N LEU A 79 -0.87 4.17 12.96
CA LEU A 79 -1.45 4.21 14.31
C LEU A 79 -2.61 3.24 14.49
N THR A 80 -3.46 3.09 13.46
CA THR A 80 -4.56 2.11 13.46
C THR A 80 -4.02 0.69 13.62
N ALA A 81 -3.02 0.30 12.80
CA ALA A 81 -2.40 -1.02 12.88
C ALA A 81 -1.70 -1.27 14.23
N ARG A 82 -1.06 -0.25 14.82
CA ARG A 82 -0.49 -0.31 16.17
C ARG A 82 -1.56 -0.51 17.25
N SER A 83 -2.69 0.19 17.14
CA SER A 83 -3.76 0.16 18.15
C SER A 83 -4.44 -1.20 18.30
N VAL A 84 -4.51 -1.98 17.22
CA VAL A 84 -5.08 -3.33 17.21
C VAL A 84 -4.01 -4.43 17.29
N ALA A 85 -2.74 -4.05 17.50
CA ALA A 85 -1.59 -4.96 17.50
C ALA A 85 -1.54 -5.89 16.27
N ALA A 86 -1.86 -5.36 15.08
CA ALA A 86 -1.91 -6.14 13.85
C ALA A 86 -0.53 -6.69 13.47
N CYS A 87 -0.42 -8.01 13.29
CA CYS A 87 0.81 -8.67 12.86
C CYS A 87 0.65 -9.34 11.48
N ARG A 88 -0.58 -9.66 11.05
CA ARG A 88 -0.87 -10.09 9.68
C ARG A 88 -1.83 -9.12 9.01
N ILE A 89 -1.32 -8.36 8.06
CA ILE A 89 -2.09 -7.35 7.33
C ILE A 89 -2.19 -7.73 5.86
N ILE A 90 -3.41 -7.66 5.30
CA ILE A 90 -3.64 -7.79 3.86
C ILE A 90 -3.87 -6.41 3.26
N GLU A 91 -3.15 -6.09 2.19
CA GLU A 91 -3.31 -4.86 1.41
C GLU A 91 -3.78 -5.19 -0.01
N PHE A 92 -4.94 -4.68 -0.38
CA PHE A 92 -5.41 -4.66 -1.76
C PHE A 92 -5.02 -3.33 -2.41
N GLY A 93 -3.97 -3.34 -3.25
CA GLY A 93 -3.51 -2.17 -4.00
C GLY A 93 -2.20 -1.58 -3.48
N THR A 94 -1.08 -2.28 -3.67
CA THR A 94 0.24 -1.83 -3.18
C THR A 94 0.78 -0.62 -3.95
N SER A 95 0.55 -0.52 -5.27
CA SER A 95 1.04 0.57 -6.11
C SER A 95 2.56 0.77 -5.99
N PHE A 96 3.04 1.89 -5.45
CA PHE A 96 4.46 2.18 -5.21
C PHE A 96 4.89 1.94 -3.74
N ALA A 97 4.08 1.24 -2.96
CA ALA A 97 4.33 0.81 -1.58
C ALA A 97 4.33 1.90 -0.49
N VAL A 98 3.71 3.07 -0.71
CA VAL A 98 3.65 4.12 0.31
C VAL A 98 2.90 3.64 1.56
N SER A 99 1.65 3.18 1.41
CA SER A 99 0.85 2.60 2.50
C SER A 99 1.51 1.37 3.09
N THR A 100 2.05 0.50 2.23
CA THR A 100 2.75 -0.74 2.62
C THR A 100 3.91 -0.46 3.57
N ILE A 101 4.70 0.58 3.33
CA ILE A 101 5.81 0.97 4.21
C ILE A 101 5.29 1.40 5.59
N TYR A 102 4.20 2.18 5.66
CA TYR A 102 3.57 2.52 6.94
C TYR A 102 3.04 1.29 7.69
N LEU A 103 2.39 0.38 6.98
CA LEU A 103 1.88 -0.88 7.55
C LEU A 103 3.01 -1.77 8.05
N ALA A 104 4.08 -1.94 7.27
CA ALA A 104 5.21 -2.78 7.62
C ALA A 104 6.00 -2.19 8.81
N ALA A 105 6.12 -0.86 8.89
CA ALA A 105 6.65 -0.20 10.08
C ALA A 105 5.80 -0.48 11.32
N ALA A 106 4.47 -0.49 11.21
CA ALA A 106 3.59 -0.85 12.32
C ALA A 106 3.76 -2.32 12.75
N VAL A 107 3.81 -3.24 11.79
CA VAL A 107 4.04 -4.67 12.03
C VAL A 107 5.40 -4.90 12.71
N ARG A 108 6.45 -4.21 12.27
CA ARG A 108 7.77 -4.25 12.93
C ARG A 108 7.66 -3.86 14.39
N ASP A 109 7.05 -2.70 14.66
CA ASP A 109 6.95 -2.18 16.01
C ASP A 109 6.02 -3.05 16.88
N ASN A 110 5.09 -3.82 16.28
CA ASN A 110 4.22 -4.79 16.95
C ASN A 110 4.96 -6.09 17.34
N GLY A 111 6.26 -6.21 17.03
CA GLY A 111 7.07 -7.39 17.35
C GLY A 111 7.28 -8.34 16.16
N GLY A 112 6.89 -7.93 14.95
CA GLY A 112 7.08 -8.71 13.73
C GLY A 112 5.79 -9.34 13.20
N GLY A 113 5.88 -9.92 12.01
CA GLY A 113 4.71 -10.43 11.28
C GLY A 113 4.90 -10.29 9.77
N CYS A 114 3.80 -10.08 9.04
CA CYS A 114 3.84 -9.91 7.59
C CYS A 114 2.72 -8.99 7.08
N VAL A 115 3.07 -8.14 6.11
CA VAL A 115 2.14 -7.42 5.24
C VAL A 115 2.12 -8.11 3.88
N ILE A 116 0.96 -8.60 3.46
CA ILE A 116 0.77 -9.22 2.14
C ILE A 116 0.03 -8.23 1.26
N GLY A 117 0.70 -7.72 0.24
CA GLY A 117 0.15 -6.78 -0.73
C GLY A 117 -0.12 -7.40 -2.09
N SER A 118 -1.19 -7.00 -2.77
CA SER A 118 -1.43 -7.35 -4.18
C SER A 118 -1.19 -6.15 -5.11
N GLU A 119 -0.50 -6.39 -6.23
CA GLU A 119 -0.36 -5.41 -7.31
C GLU A 119 -0.53 -6.06 -8.69
N LEU A 120 -1.43 -5.51 -9.49
CA LEU A 120 -1.75 -6.04 -10.82
C LEU A 120 -0.68 -5.67 -11.86
N GLU A 121 -0.18 -4.44 -11.82
CA GLU A 121 0.74 -3.93 -12.84
C GLU A 121 2.20 -4.32 -12.52
N PRO A 122 2.86 -5.15 -13.36
CA PRO A 122 4.20 -5.67 -13.07
C PRO A 122 5.24 -4.57 -12.83
N THR A 123 5.15 -3.46 -13.58
CA THR A 123 6.09 -2.34 -13.46
C THR A 123 5.93 -1.60 -12.12
N LYS A 124 4.71 -1.52 -11.57
CA LYS A 124 4.46 -0.99 -10.23
C LYS A 124 4.93 -1.97 -9.17
N ALA A 125 4.62 -3.25 -9.32
CA ALA A 125 5.05 -4.30 -8.39
C ALA A 125 6.59 -4.34 -8.25
N ALA A 126 7.33 -4.19 -9.34
CA ALA A 126 8.79 -4.12 -9.30
C ALA A 126 9.29 -2.89 -8.52
N LYS A 127 8.68 -1.71 -8.74
CA LYS A 127 9.02 -0.48 -8.02
C LYS A 127 8.64 -0.54 -6.54
N ALA A 128 7.50 -1.10 -6.21
CA ALA A 128 7.08 -1.36 -4.84
C ALA A 128 8.15 -2.17 -4.09
N ARG A 129 8.58 -3.30 -4.65
CA ARG A 129 9.64 -4.14 -4.06
C ARG A 129 10.96 -3.38 -3.87
N ALA A 130 11.35 -2.57 -4.85
CA ALA A 130 12.55 -1.74 -4.73
C ALA A 130 12.43 -0.71 -3.58
N ASN A 131 11.30 -0.02 -3.47
CA ASN A 131 11.05 0.95 -2.39
C ASN A 131 11.03 0.27 -1.01
N ILE A 132 10.41 -0.90 -0.89
CA ILE A 132 10.37 -1.70 0.33
C ILE A 132 11.79 -2.14 0.75
N ALA A 133 12.59 -2.59 -0.22
CA ALA A 133 13.98 -2.97 0.01
C ALA A 133 14.84 -1.78 0.46
N GLU A 134 14.69 -0.62 -0.19
CA GLU A 134 15.36 0.64 0.19
C GLU A 134 14.99 1.06 1.63
N ALA A 135 13.72 0.91 2.00
CA ALA A 135 13.23 1.17 3.36
C ALA A 135 13.66 0.10 4.38
N SER A 136 14.40 -0.93 3.96
CA SER A 136 14.84 -2.05 4.81
C SER A 136 13.67 -2.76 5.50
N LEU A 137 12.58 -3.03 4.76
CA LEU A 137 11.35 -3.68 5.25
C LEU A 137 11.01 -4.97 4.48
N GLY A 138 11.90 -5.44 3.60
CA GLY A 138 11.63 -6.61 2.73
C GLY A 138 11.44 -7.92 3.47
N ASP A 139 11.88 -8.01 4.72
CA ASP A 139 11.67 -9.14 5.63
C ASP A 139 10.23 -9.26 6.14
N LEU A 140 9.46 -8.16 6.09
CA LEU A 140 8.10 -8.07 6.63
C LEU A 140 7.02 -7.98 5.55
N VAL A 141 7.39 -7.96 4.26
CA VAL A 141 6.46 -7.66 3.18
C VAL A 141 6.53 -8.68 2.07
N GLU A 142 5.37 -9.24 1.72
CA GLU A 142 5.18 -10.10 0.56
C GLU A 142 4.34 -9.36 -0.50
N ILE A 143 4.93 -9.03 -1.65
CA ILE A 143 4.18 -8.45 -2.78
C ILE A 143 3.83 -9.55 -3.78
N ARG A 144 2.54 -9.85 -3.88
CA ARG A 144 1.96 -10.81 -4.83
C ARG A 144 1.52 -10.08 -6.09
N GLN A 145 2.15 -10.40 -7.21
CA GLN A 145 1.82 -9.79 -8.50
C GLN A 145 0.71 -10.58 -9.19
N GLY A 146 -0.35 -9.91 -9.64
CA GLY A 146 -1.47 -10.53 -10.36
C GLY A 146 -2.84 -10.01 -9.93
N ASP A 147 -3.90 -10.73 -10.32
CA ASP A 147 -5.27 -10.42 -9.88
C ASP A 147 -5.37 -10.60 -8.36
N ALA A 148 -5.92 -9.61 -7.66
CA ALA A 148 -6.11 -9.65 -6.22
C ALA A 148 -7.04 -10.78 -5.76
N GLN A 149 -8.06 -11.14 -6.55
CA GLN A 149 -9.00 -12.23 -6.24
C GLN A 149 -8.35 -13.62 -6.36
N GLU A 150 -7.21 -13.71 -7.05
CA GLU A 150 -6.40 -14.93 -7.12
C GLU A 150 -5.29 -14.89 -6.07
N THR A 151 -4.52 -13.80 -6.06
CA THR A 151 -3.31 -13.67 -5.23
C THR A 151 -3.61 -13.55 -3.73
N LEU A 152 -4.73 -12.93 -3.33
CA LEU A 152 -5.12 -12.77 -1.93
C LEU A 152 -6.03 -13.89 -1.42
N ARG A 153 -6.45 -14.83 -2.28
CA ARG A 153 -7.38 -15.91 -1.95
C ARG A 153 -6.96 -16.74 -0.74
N ASN A 154 -5.66 -16.98 -0.60
CA ASN A 154 -5.11 -17.66 0.56
C ASN A 154 -4.21 -16.69 1.33
N PRO A 155 -4.73 -16.02 2.37
CA PRO A 155 -3.91 -15.12 3.16
C PRO A 155 -2.89 -15.88 4.01
N GLY A 156 -2.91 -17.21 4.11
CA GLY A 156 -1.90 -18.01 4.82
C GLY A 156 -2.01 -18.01 6.34
N GLY A 157 -3.16 -17.59 6.88
CA GLY A 157 -3.45 -17.57 8.32
C GLY A 157 -4.52 -16.52 8.68
N PRO A 158 -4.88 -16.40 9.98
CA PRO A 158 -5.78 -15.37 10.47
C PRO A 158 -5.23 -13.97 10.18
N VAL A 159 -6.10 -13.06 9.76
CA VAL A 159 -5.79 -11.70 9.36
C VAL A 159 -6.27 -10.74 10.44
N ASP A 160 -5.39 -9.84 10.87
CA ASP A 160 -5.70 -8.85 11.92
C ASP A 160 -6.25 -7.54 11.33
N MET A 161 -5.89 -7.24 10.09
CA MET A 161 -6.30 -6.00 9.42
C MET A 161 -6.30 -6.18 7.89
N VAL A 162 -7.30 -5.59 7.24
CA VAL A 162 -7.38 -5.48 5.78
C VAL A 162 -7.40 -4.00 5.39
N PHE A 163 -6.54 -3.62 4.45
CA PHE A 163 -6.53 -2.29 3.85
C PHE A 163 -6.94 -2.38 2.36
N LEU A 164 -8.02 -1.70 1.99
CA LEU A 164 -8.57 -1.69 0.63
C LEU A 164 -8.27 -0.34 -0.04
N ASP A 165 -7.31 -0.33 -0.97
CA ASP A 165 -6.87 0.87 -1.69
C ASP A 165 -6.68 0.60 -3.20
N GLY A 166 -7.31 -0.47 -3.70
CA GLY A 166 -7.30 -0.85 -5.10
C GLY A 166 -8.52 -0.31 -5.87
N HIS A 167 -8.93 -1.05 -6.90
CA HIS A 167 -10.10 -0.70 -7.71
C HIS A 167 -11.41 -0.87 -6.91
N LYS A 168 -12.23 0.19 -6.83
CA LYS A 168 -13.40 0.26 -5.94
C LYS A 168 -14.45 -0.81 -6.20
N ASP A 169 -14.66 -1.19 -7.46
CA ASP A 169 -15.64 -2.22 -7.82
C ASP A 169 -15.31 -3.59 -7.22
N LEU A 170 -14.03 -3.82 -6.87
CA LEU A 170 -13.58 -5.07 -6.27
C LEU A 170 -13.61 -5.05 -4.74
N TYR A 171 -13.89 -3.92 -4.08
CA TYR A 171 -13.82 -3.82 -2.62
C TYR A 171 -14.70 -4.84 -1.92
N LEU A 172 -15.96 -4.97 -2.37
CA LEU A 172 -16.89 -5.92 -1.76
C LEU A 172 -16.46 -7.37 -1.98
N SER A 173 -16.03 -7.72 -3.21
CA SER A 173 -15.57 -9.08 -3.54
C SER A 173 -14.35 -9.47 -2.70
N ILE A 174 -13.34 -8.58 -2.65
CA ILE A 174 -12.12 -8.80 -1.87
C ILE A 174 -12.43 -8.89 -0.37
N LEU A 175 -13.28 -8.00 0.15
CA LEU A 175 -13.66 -8.03 1.56
C LEU A 175 -14.38 -9.33 1.90
N GLN A 176 -15.41 -9.71 1.14
CA GLN A 176 -16.15 -10.97 1.36
C GLN A 176 -15.26 -12.21 1.29
N MET A 177 -14.30 -12.22 0.38
CA MET A 177 -13.30 -13.28 0.26
C MET A 177 -12.39 -13.38 1.49
N LEU A 178 -12.01 -12.24 2.08
CA LEU A 178 -11.10 -12.18 3.23
C LEU A 178 -11.83 -12.27 4.59
N THR A 179 -13.12 -11.96 4.65
CA THR A 179 -13.93 -11.99 5.89
C THR A 179 -13.79 -13.29 6.68
N PRO A 180 -13.81 -14.50 6.07
CA PRO A 180 -13.64 -15.74 6.82
C PRO A 180 -12.28 -15.89 7.51
N HIS A 181 -11.29 -15.07 7.14
CA HIS A 181 -9.95 -15.08 7.73
C HIS A 181 -9.74 -13.94 8.74
N LEU A 182 -10.65 -12.96 8.82
CA LEU A 182 -10.56 -11.85 9.77
C LEU A 182 -10.86 -12.33 11.20
N ARG A 183 -10.09 -11.81 12.17
CA ARG A 183 -10.32 -12.01 13.60
C ARG A 183 -11.38 -11.07 14.16
#